data_AF-A0A3A5AJL8-F1
#
_entry.id   AF-A0A3A5AJL8-F1
#
_cell.length_a   1.000
_cell.length_b   1.000
_cell.length_c   1.000
_cell.angle_alpha   90.00
_cell.angle_beta   90.00
_cell.angle_gamma   90.00
#
_symmetry.space_group_name_H-M   'P 1'
#
loop_
_entity.id
_entity.type
_entity.pdbx_description
1 polymer ?
#
loop_
_entity_poly.entity_id
_entity_poly.type
_entity_poly.pdbx_seq_one_letter_code
_entity_poly.pdbx_strand_id
1 'polypeptide(L)'
;MEISITKTMVAKAFDNGLVDGRTVKAFRRVKRKLRRGANARRRTLTASEYQDLVKAAAPHLKPIIITAYNTGMRLGELLGLVYTEWLDGQMLANSANVSHRVNNS
;
A
#
# COMPACT_ATOMS: atom_id res chain seq x y z
N MET A 1 5.23 -0.32 16.10
CA MET A 1 4.16 -0.92 15.26
C MET A 1 3.59 -2.16 15.95
N GLU A 2 4.39 -2.87 16.75
CA GLU A 2 3.97 -4.11 17.41
C GLU A 2 2.82 -3.88 18.41
N ILE A 3 2.83 -2.80 19.19
CA ILE A 3 1.82 -2.59 20.23
C ILE A 3 0.39 -2.42 19.70
N SER A 4 0.24 -1.89 18.48
CA SER A 4 -1.06 -1.84 17.80
C SER A 4 -1.49 -3.21 17.32
N ILE A 5 -0.55 -4.01 16.80
CA ILE A 5 -0.82 -5.38 16.36
C ILE A 5 -1.23 -6.23 17.56
N THR A 6 -0.49 -6.17 18.67
CA THR A 6 -0.82 -6.89 19.92
C THR A 6 -2.19 -6.51 20.47
N LYS A 7 -2.56 -5.22 20.46
CA LYS A 7 -3.91 -4.79 20.87
C LYS A 7 -5.00 -5.41 19.98
N THR A 8 -4.77 -5.47 18.66
CA THR A 8 -5.70 -6.11 17.72
C THR A 8 -5.79 -7.62 17.97
N MET A 9 -4.66 -8.30 18.16
CA MET A 9 -4.64 -9.74 18.46
C MET A 9 -5.40 -10.05 19.75
N VAL A 10 -5.18 -9.29 20.82
CA VAL A 10 -5.86 -9.49 22.12
C VAL A 10 -7.36 -9.20 22.01
N ALA A 11 -7.77 -8.19 21.24
CA ALA A 11 -9.17 -7.94 20.96
C ALA A 11 -9.81 -9.12 20.22
N LYS A 12 -9.13 -9.63 19.17
CA LYS A 12 -9.62 -10.77 18.41
C LYS A 12 -9.66 -12.06 19.24
N ALA A 13 -8.70 -12.26 20.14
CA ALA A 13 -8.69 -13.37 21.07
C ALA A 13 -9.88 -13.32 22.04
N PHE A 14 -10.30 -12.13 22.46
CA PHE A 14 -11.52 -11.95 23.27
C PHE A 14 -12.78 -12.27 22.47
N ASP A 15 -12.89 -11.76 21.24
CA ASP A 15 -14.02 -12.06 20.35
C ASP A 15 -14.14 -13.56 20.06
N ASN A 16 -13.00 -14.27 20.02
CA ASN A 16 -12.94 -15.71 19.81
C ASN A 16 -13.05 -16.52 21.13
N GLY A 17 -13.29 -15.87 22.28
CA GLY A 17 -13.46 -16.52 23.58
C GLY A 17 -12.19 -17.15 24.19
N LEU A 18 -11.00 -16.82 23.67
CA LEU A 18 -9.71 -17.37 24.13
C LEU A 18 -9.17 -16.66 25.37
N VAL A 19 -9.64 -15.44 25.67
CA VAL A 19 -9.20 -14.64 26.81
C VAL A 19 -10.37 -13.90 27.46
N ASP A 20 -10.27 -13.65 28.77
CA ASP A 20 -11.24 -12.88 29.54
C ASP A 20 -11.04 -11.35 29.39
N GLY A 21 -12.08 -10.58 29.71
CA GLY A 21 -12.11 -9.12 29.64
C GLY A 21 -11.05 -8.43 30.50
N ARG A 22 -10.56 -9.09 31.57
CA ARG A 22 -9.44 -8.59 32.39
C ARG A 22 -8.17 -8.42 31.55
N THR A 23 -7.87 -9.38 30.67
CA THR A 23 -6.72 -9.35 29.77
C THR A 23 -6.84 -8.17 28.81
N VAL A 24 -8.00 -7.99 28.17
CA VAL A 24 -8.26 -6.88 27.24
C VAL A 24 -8.12 -5.52 27.91
N LYS A 25 -8.58 -5.38 29.15
CA LYS A 25 -8.51 -4.13 29.93
C LYS A 25 -7.07 -3.67 30.15
N ALA A 26 -6.14 -4.60 30.39
CA ALA A 26 -4.71 -4.29 30.52
C ALA A 26 -4.14 -3.68 29.25
N PHE A 27 -4.43 -4.26 28.07
CA PHE A 27 -3.92 -3.76 26.78
C PHE A 27 -4.61 -2.47 26.32
N ARG A 28 -5.89 -2.25 26.66
CA ARG A 28 -6.60 -0.99 26.36
C ARG A 28 -5.99 0.21 27.10
N ARG A 29 -5.56 0.02 28.35
CA ARG A 29 -4.93 1.08 29.18
C ARG A 29 -3.60 1.59 28.63
N VAL A 30 -2.91 0.81 27.82
CA VAL A 30 -1.60 1.22 27.27
C VAL A 30 -1.78 2.40 26.32
N LYS A 31 -1.16 3.54 26.64
CA LYS A 31 -1.20 4.74 25.79
C LYS A 31 -0.52 4.48 24.44
N ARG A 32 -1.00 5.13 23.38
CA ARG A 32 -0.33 5.08 22.07
C ARG A 32 1.07 5.68 22.20
N LYS A 33 2.10 4.86 21.97
CA LYS A 33 3.51 5.29 21.98
C LYS A 33 3.93 6.00 20.68
N LEU A 34 3.16 5.84 19.60
CA LEU A 34 3.46 6.49 18.33
C LEU A 34 2.88 7.93 18.35
N ARG A 35 3.76 8.93 18.17
CA ARG A 35 3.33 10.33 18.02
C ARG A 35 2.50 10.47 16.75
N ARG A 36 1.44 11.28 16.81
CA ARG A 36 0.62 11.62 15.62
C ARG A 36 1.56 12.24 14.58
N GLY A 37 1.58 11.68 13.36
CA GLY A 37 2.48 12.12 12.30
C GLY A 37 3.91 11.58 12.36
N ALA A 38 4.25 10.65 13.27
CA ALA A 38 5.56 9.99 13.25
C ALA A 38 5.79 9.15 11.97
N ASN A 39 4.71 8.78 11.28
CA ASN A 39 4.73 8.13 9.97
C ASN A 39 4.46 9.12 8.81
N ALA A 40 4.42 10.42 9.08
CA ALA A 40 4.34 11.41 8.03
C ALA A 40 5.67 11.38 7.27
N ARG A 41 5.60 11.25 5.94
CA ARG A 41 6.78 11.30 5.08
C ARG A 41 7.44 12.66 5.29
N ARG A 42 8.71 12.66 5.70
CA ARG A 42 9.40 13.88 6.16
C ARG A 42 9.54 14.96 5.08
N ARG A 43 9.35 14.60 3.80
CA ARG A 43 9.58 15.49 2.66
C ARG A 43 8.85 14.99 1.39
N THR A 44 8.35 15.93 0.59
CA THR A 44 7.94 15.72 -0.82
C THR A 44 9.06 16.17 -1.76
N LEU A 45 9.25 15.48 -2.88
CA LEU A 45 10.21 15.85 -3.91
C LEU A 45 9.84 17.21 -4.53
N THR A 46 10.83 18.06 -4.78
CA THR A 46 10.63 19.26 -5.61
C THR A 46 10.58 18.89 -7.09
N ALA A 47 10.10 19.80 -7.94
CA ALA A 47 10.08 19.59 -9.38
C ALA A 47 11.48 19.35 -9.97
N SER A 48 12.51 20.02 -9.46
CA SER A 48 13.90 19.81 -9.89
C SER A 48 14.41 18.42 -9.52
N GLU A 49 14.17 17.97 -8.29
CA GLU A 49 14.56 16.63 -7.84
C GLU A 49 13.84 15.53 -8.61
N TYR A 50 12.57 15.76 -8.97
CA TYR A 50 11.85 14.86 -9.86
C TYR A 50 12.52 14.75 -11.23
N GLN A 51 12.90 15.88 -11.84
CA GLN A 51 13.58 15.86 -13.14
C GLN A 51 14.91 15.11 -13.08
N ASP A 52 15.69 15.34 -12.02
CA ASP A 52 16.98 14.66 -11.85
C ASP A 52 16.80 13.16 -11.57
N LEU A 53 15.77 12.79 -10.80
CA LEU A 53 15.38 11.40 -10.60
C LEU A 53 15.01 10.71 -11.92
N VAL A 54 14.21 11.35 -12.78
CA VAL A 54 13.83 10.79 -14.09
C VAL A 54 15.03 10.67 -15.02
N LYS A 55 15.98 11.62 -14.99
CA LYS A 55 17.21 11.55 -15.80
C LYS A 55 18.09 10.36 -15.38
N ALA A 56 18.26 10.14 -14.09
CA ALA A 56 19.10 9.07 -13.54
C ALA A 56 18.44 7.67 -13.58
N ALA A 57 17.12 7.59 -13.72
CA ALA A 57 16.39 6.33 -13.71
C ALA A 57 16.67 5.43 -14.94
N ALA A 58 16.65 4.11 -14.71
CA ALA A 58 16.74 3.12 -15.79
C ALA A 58 15.56 3.24 -16.78
N PRO A 59 15.71 2.84 -18.06
CA PRO A 59 14.70 3.05 -19.10
C PRO A 59 13.29 2.54 -18.74
N HIS A 60 13.18 1.36 -18.12
CA HIS A 60 11.91 0.77 -17.71
C HIS A 60 11.29 1.46 -16.47
N LEU A 61 12.10 2.16 -15.66
CA LEU A 61 11.65 2.81 -14.43
C LEU A 61 11.14 4.23 -14.70
N LYS A 62 11.62 4.90 -15.76
CA LYS A 62 11.15 6.23 -16.18
C LYS A 62 9.63 6.32 -16.31
N PRO A 63 8.93 5.46 -17.09
CA PRO A 63 7.47 5.56 -17.25
C PRO A 63 6.73 5.34 -15.92
N ILE A 64 7.27 4.49 -15.04
CA ILE A 64 6.71 4.24 -13.70
C ILE A 64 6.79 5.53 -12.87
N ILE A 65 7.96 6.18 -12.80
CA ILE A 65 8.15 7.42 -12.04
C ILE A 65 7.29 8.56 -12.60
N ILE A 66 7.26 8.72 -13.93
CA ILE A 66 6.48 9.75 -14.61
C ILE A 66 4.99 9.57 -14.32
N THR A 67 4.48 8.34 -14.44
CA THR A 67 3.06 8.04 -14.19
C THR A 67 2.72 8.27 -12.71
N ALA A 68 3.57 7.81 -11.79
CA ALA A 68 3.37 8.02 -10.35
C ALA A 68 3.31 9.51 -9.98
N TYR A 69 4.20 10.32 -10.56
CA TYR A 69 4.27 11.75 -10.29
C TYR A 69 3.03 12.50 -10.81
N ASN A 70 2.55 12.17 -12.01
CA ASN A 70 1.41 12.85 -12.62
C ASN A 70 0.05 12.40 -12.07
N THR A 71 -0.09 11.14 -11.64
CA THR A 71 -1.38 10.56 -11.20
C THR A 71 -1.51 10.46 -9.68
N GLY A 72 -0.40 10.45 -8.93
CA GLY A 72 -0.41 10.24 -7.49
C GLY A 72 -0.75 8.80 -7.04
N MET A 73 -0.76 7.84 -7.97
CA MET A 73 -1.07 6.44 -7.68
C MET A 73 -0.10 5.81 -6.67
N ARG A 74 -0.60 4.86 -5.88
CA ARG A 74 0.25 4.03 -5.01
C ARG A 74 1.05 3.04 -5.85
N LEU A 75 2.21 2.64 -5.34
CA LEU A 75 3.09 1.67 -6.03
C LEU A 75 2.35 0.38 -6.41
N GLY A 76 1.52 -0.16 -5.51
CA GLY A 76 0.75 -1.38 -5.79
C GLY A 76 -0.29 -1.19 -6.91
N GLU A 77 -0.91 -0.02 -7.00
CA GLU A 77 -1.88 0.31 -8.05
C GLU A 77 -1.15 0.46 -9.41
N LEU A 78 0.00 1.13 -9.40
CA LEU A 78 0.82 1.38 -10.57
C LEU A 78 1.40 0.09 -11.18
N LEU A 79 1.86 -0.84 -10.34
CA LEU A 79 2.37 -2.15 -10.78
C LEU A 79 1.25 -3.11 -11.24
N GLY A 80 0.00 -2.80 -10.92
CA GLY A 80 -1.18 -3.52 -11.36
C GLY A 80 -1.77 -3.01 -12.67
N LEU A 81 -1.23 -1.93 -13.25
CA LEU A 81 -1.72 -1.39 -14.51
C LEU A 81 -1.50 -2.39 -15.65
N VAL A 82 -2.59 -2.70 -16.34
CA VAL A 82 -2.61 -3.51 -17.55
C VAL A 82 -3.07 -2.65 -18.70
N TYR A 83 -2.52 -2.90 -19.89
CA TYR A 83 -3.01 -2.27 -21.10
C TYR A 83 -4.41 -2.82 -21.42
N THR A 84 -5.40 -1.95 -21.49
CA THR A 84 -6.73 -2.28 -22.02
C THR A 84 -6.78 -1.83 -23.47
N GLU A 85 -6.95 -2.78 -24.38
CA GLU A 85 -7.25 -2.47 -25.77
C GLU A 85 -8.67 -1.89 -25.85
N TRP A 86 -8.77 -0.72 -26.45
CA TRP A 86 -10.03 -0.07 -26.77
C TRP A 86 -10.28 -0.27 -28.26
N LEU A 87 -11.26 -1.11 -28.60
CA LEU A 87 -11.77 -1.27 -29.96
C LEU A 87 -13.23 -0.81 -29.96
N ASP A 88 -13.56 0.14 -30.83
CA ASP A 88 -14.94 0.54 -31.19
C ASP A 88 -15.90 0.80 -30.01
N GLY A 89 -15.45 1.58 -29.03
CA GLY A 89 -16.31 2.07 -27.94
C GLY A 89 -16.64 1.05 -26.86
N GLN A 90 -16.00 -0.12 -26.86
CA GLN A 90 -16.14 -1.12 -25.80
C GLN A 90 -14.78 -1.52 -25.21
N MET A 91 -14.75 -1.71 -23.89
CA MET A 91 -13.57 -2.21 -23.18
C MET A 91 -13.47 -3.72 -23.37
N LEU A 92 -12.45 -4.20 -24.07
CA LEU A 92 -12.12 -5.63 -24.09
C LEU A 92 -11.27 -5.93 -22.86
N ALA A 93 -11.84 -6.71 -21.92
CA ALA A 93 -11.09 -7.18 -20.76
C ALA A 93 -9.93 -8.06 -21.23
N ASN A 94 -8.70 -7.60 -20.97
CA ASN A 94 -7.48 -8.32 -21.34
C ASN A 94 -7.39 -9.62 -20.51
N SER A 95 -7.95 -10.69 -21.07
CA SER A 95 -8.22 -11.97 -20.39
C SER A 95 -6.95 -12.81 -20.15
N ALA A 96 -5.81 -12.37 -20.68
CA ALA A 96 -4.59 -13.18 -20.73
C ALA A 96 -3.69 -13.10 -19.49
N ASN A 97 -3.82 -12.10 -18.62
CA ASN A 97 -2.82 -11.84 -17.57
C ASN A 97 -3.31 -12.04 -16.12
N VAL A 98 -4.59 -12.41 -15.93
CA VAL A 98 -5.18 -12.62 -14.60
C VAL A 98 -4.96 -14.06 -14.09
N SER A 99 -4.78 -15.04 -14.97
CA SER A 99 -4.73 -16.46 -14.58
C SER A 99 -3.40 -16.89 -13.92
N HIS A 100 -2.26 -16.26 -14.28
CA HIS A 100 -0.95 -16.68 -13.78
C HIS A 100 -0.53 -16.12 -12.41
N ARG A 101 -1.30 -15.19 -11.82
CA ARG A 101 -0.95 -14.61 -10.49
C ARG A 101 -1.63 -15.32 -9.31
N VAL A 102 -2.51 -16.30 -9.56
CA VAL A 102 -3.24 -17.01 -8.49
C VAL A 102 -2.56 -18.32 -8.05
N ASN A 103 -1.58 -18.83 -8.80
CA ASN A 103 -0.96 -20.13 -8.54
C ASN A 103 0.52 -20.04 -8.11
N ASN A 104 0.84 -19.19 -7.12
CA ASN A 104 2.08 -19.33 -6.37
C ASN A 104 1.90 -18.85 -4.92
N SER A 105 1.29 -19.70 -4.10
CA SER A 105 1.25 -19.65 -2.63
C SER A 105 1.03 -21.05 -2.10
#